data_AF-A0A7C7IB89-F1
#
_entry.id   AF-A0A7C7IB89-F1
#
_cell.length_a   1.000
_cell.length_b   1.000
_cell.length_c   1.000
_cell.angle_alpha   90.00
_cell.angle_beta   90.00
_cell.angle_gamma   90.00
#
_symmetry.space_group_name_H-M   'P 1'
#
loop_
_entity.id
_entity.type
_entity.pdbx_description
1 polymer ?
#
loop_
_entity_poly.entity_id
_entity_poly.type
_entity_poly.pdbx_seq_one_letter_code
_entity_poly.pdbx_strand_id
1 'polypeptide(L)' 'MESKVTVPMLQQMKRDGRKIVGVVAYDYQIAQIVDRAGVDIVSVGDSVGSNMWGQSNLLEV' A
#
# COMPACT_ATOMS: atom_id res chain seq x y z
N MET A 1 -3.72 17.60 9.71
CA MET A 1 -2.96 16.44 9.20
C MET A 1 -3.25 15.29 10.14
N GLU A 2 -3.89 14.24 9.65
CA GLU A 2 -3.93 12.97 10.38
C GLU A 2 -2.50 12.50 10.66
N SER A 3 -2.31 11.78 11.77
CA SER A 3 -0.99 11.28 12.15
C SER A 3 -0.49 10.27 11.12
N LYS A 4 0.77 10.40 10.71
CA LYS A 4 1.40 9.43 9.81
C LYS A 4 1.34 8.03 10.41
N VAL A 5 0.96 7.04 9.60
CA VAL A 5 0.98 5.64 10.02
C VAL A 5 2.43 5.19 10.24
N THR A 6 2.67 4.47 11.33
CA THR A 6 3.99 3.95 11.71
C THR A 6 3.92 2.48 12.07
N VAL A 7 5.06 1.78 12.04
CA VAL A 7 5.13 0.36 12.40
C VAL A 7 4.57 0.07 13.81
N PRO A 8 4.89 0.85 14.87
CA PRO A 8 4.28 0.64 16.19
C PRO A 8 2.76 0.82 16.22
N MET A 9 2.22 1.75 15.43
CA MET A 9 0.77 1.94 15.30
C MET A 9 0.10 0.71 14.67
N LEU A 10 0.69 0.15 13.62
CA LEU A 10 0.18 -1.09 12.99
C LEU A 10 0.19 -2.28 13.97
N GLN A 11 1.24 -2.40 14.79
CA GLN A 11 1.30 -3.40 15.85
C GLN A 11 0.21 -3.20 16.91
N GLN A 12 -0.09 -1.95 17.26
CA GLN A 12 -1.17 -1.61 18.18
C GLN A 12 -2.53 -1.95 17.58
N MET A 13 -2.79 -1.57 16.32
CA MET A 13 -4.03 -1.91 15.61
C MET A 13 -4.31 -3.41 15.64
N LYS A 14 -3.28 -4.24 15.39
CA LYS A 14 -3.38 -5.69 15.50
C LYS A 14 -3.76 -6.15 16.92
N ARG A 15 -3.14 -5.58 17.96
CA ARG A 15 -3.44 -5.89 19.38
C ARG A 15 -4.87 -5.48 19.75
N ASP A 16 -5.36 -4.38 19.18
CA ASP A 16 -6.71 -3.86 19.40
C ASP A 16 -7.78 -4.57 18.55
N GLY A 17 -7.39 -5.54 17.72
CA GLY A 17 -8.30 -6.22 16.79
C GLY A 17 -8.81 -5.34 15.64
N ARG A 18 -8.23 -4.15 15.45
CA ARG A 18 -8.54 -3.24 14.33
C ARG A 18 -7.90 -3.78 13.05
N LYS A 19 -8.70 -3.88 11.99
CA LYS A 19 -8.21 -4.31 10.68
C LYS A 19 -7.30 -3.24 10.07
N ILE A 20 -6.31 -3.69 9.33
CA ILE A 20 -5.36 -2.86 8.59
C ILE A 20 -5.71 -3.02 7.11
N VAL A 21 -5.88 -1.91 6.41
CA VAL A 21 -6.18 -1.85 4.98
C VAL A 21 -4.90 -1.51 4.22
N GLY A 22 -4.54 -2.36 3.25
CA GLY A 22 -3.39 -2.15 2.37
C GLY A 22 -3.83 -2.08 0.92
N VAL A 23 -3.19 -1.19 0.14
CA VAL A 23 -3.42 -1.05 -1.31
C VAL A 23 -2.08 -1.03 -2.05
N VAL A 24 -2.04 -1.66 -3.21
CA VAL A 24 -0.90 -1.58 -4.12
C VAL A 24 -1.01 -0.31 -4.96
N ALA A 25 0.03 0.51 -5.00
CA ALA A 25 0.09 1.70 -5.85
C ALA A 25 1.46 1.82 -6.51
N TYR A 26 1.48 2.22 -7.78
CA TYR A 26 2.71 2.29 -8.59
C TYR A 26 3.06 3.71 -9.02
N ASP A 27 2.15 4.67 -8.86
CA ASP A 27 2.34 6.05 -9.30
C ASP A 27 1.81 7.07 -8.28
N TYR A 28 2.15 8.33 -8.54
CA TYR A 28 1.83 9.45 -7.68
C TYR A 28 0.32 9.70 -7.57
N GLN A 29 -0.40 9.64 -8.69
CA GLN A 29 -1.82 9.95 -8.75
C GLN A 29 -2.63 8.95 -7.93
N ILE A 30 -2.34 7.65 -8.09
CA ILE A 30 -2.96 6.59 -7.30
C ILE A 30 -2.57 6.72 -5.83
N ALA A 31 -1.30 7.00 -5.52
CA ALA A 31 -0.85 7.24 -4.14
C ALA A 31 -1.63 8.38 -3.45
N GLN A 32 -1.92 9.47 -4.16
CA GLN A 32 -2.75 10.56 -3.64
C GLN A 32 -4.21 10.14 -3.40
N ILE A 33 -4.78 9.32 -4.27
CA ILE A 33 -6.16 8.85 -4.13
C ILE A 33 -6.28 7.93 -2.91
N VAL A 34 -5.35 6.98 -2.74
CA VAL A 34 -5.40 6.03 -1.63
C VAL A 34 -5.11 6.68 -0.27
N ASP A 35 -4.24 7.69 -0.23
CA ASP A 35 -3.99 8.51 0.97
C ASP A 35 -5.29 9.22 1.41
N ARG A 36 -6.00 9.85 0.48
CA ARG A 36 -7.32 10.48 0.75
C ARG A 36 -8.40 9.47 1.14
N ALA A 37 -8.27 8.22 0.70
CA ALA A 37 -9.20 7.15 1.07
C ALA A 37 -8.95 6.58 2.47
N GLY A 38 -7.87 6.98 3.16
CA GLY A 38 -7.55 6.54 4.51
C GLY A 38 -6.95 5.13 4.56
N VAL A 39 -6.21 4.73 3.53
CA VAL A 39 -5.49 3.44 3.51
C VAL A 39 -4.32 3.46 4.49
N ASP A 40 -4.15 2.40 5.27
CA ASP A 40 -3.09 2.34 6.30
C ASP A 40 -1.71 2.07 5.71
N ILE A 41 -1.64 1.27 4.64
CA ILE A 41 -0.38 0.84 4.01
C ILE A 41 -0.49 0.94 2.48
N VAL A 42 0.48 1.61 1.86
CA VAL A 42 0.72 1.53 0.42
C VAL A 42 1.86 0.57 0.14
N SER A 43 1.64 -0.41 -0.74
CA SER A 43 2.67 -1.34 -1.19
C SER A 43 3.10 -0.98 -2.61
N VAL A 44 4.41 -0.81 -2.79
CA VAL A 44 5.04 -0.70 -4.11
C VAL A 44 5.77 -2.01 -4.34
N GLY A 45 5.10 -2.94 -5.01
CA GLY A 45 5.57 -4.31 -5.19
C GLY A 45 6.01 -4.63 -6.61
N ASP A 46 6.65 -5.78 -6.75
CA ASP A 46 7.06 -6.40 -8.02
C ASP A 46 5.90 -6.60 -9.00
N SER A 47 4.68 -6.75 -8.50
CA SER A 47 3.44 -6.76 -9.31
C SER A 47 3.28 -5.61 -10.31
N VAL A 48 4.08 -4.53 -10.22
CA VAL A 48 4.19 -3.49 -11.27
C VAL A 48 4.55 -4.07 -12.64
N GLY A 49 5.41 -5.09 -12.72
CA GLY A 49 5.84 -5.66 -14.00
C GLY A 49 4.68 -6.23 -14.80
N SER A 50 3.85 -7.07 -14.17
CA SER A 50 2.67 -7.63 -14.83
C SER A 50 1.55 -6.61 -15.04
N ASN A 51 1.33 -5.67 -14.10
CA ASN A 51 0.19 -4.74 -14.16
C ASN A 51 0.41 -3.51 -15.05
N MET A 52 1.65 -2.98 -15.09
CA MET A 52 1.96 -1.72 -15.78
C MET A 52 2.89 -1.91 -16.97
N TRP A 53 3.81 -2.87 -16.92
CA TRP A 53 4.82 -3.07 -17.97
C TRP A 53 4.48 -4.19 -18.95
N GLY A 54 3.47 -5.02 -18.65
CA GLY A 54 3.04 -6.13 -19.49
C GLY A 54 3.95 -7.36 -19.43
N GLN A 55 4.75 -7.50 -18.37
CA GLN A 55 5.63 -8.67 -18.18
C GLN A 55 4.83 -9.94 -17.90
N SER A 56 5.37 -11.07 -18.34
CA SER A 56 4.69 -12.36 -18.24
C SER A 56 4.77 -12.97 -16.84
N ASN A 57 5.72 -12.54 -16.02
CA ASN A 57 5.87 -12.98 -14.63
C ASN A 57 6.49 -11.87 -13.75
N LEU A 58 6.50 -12.12 -12.43
CA LEU A 58 6.98 -11.19 -11.41
C LEU A 58 8.52 -11.12 -11.28
N LEU A 59 9.26 -12.04 -11.92
CA LEU A 59 10.73 -12.08 -11.86
C LEU A 59 11.39 -11.13 -12.88
N GLU A 60 10.59 -10.56 -13.78
CA GLU A 60 11.03 -9.64 -14.84
C GLU A 60 10.87 -8.16 -14.42
N VAL A 61 10.97 -7.91 -13.11
CA VAL A 61 10.73 -6.61 -12.47
C VAL A 61 12.03 -5.98 -12.00
#